data_AF-A0A4Q6FM49-F1
#
_entry.id   AF-A0A4Q6FM49-F1
#
_cell.length_a   1.000
_cell.length_b   1.000
_cell.length_c   1.000
_cell.angle_alpha   90.00
_cell.angle_beta   90.00
_cell.angle_gamma   90.00
#
_symmetry.space_group_name_H-M   'P 1'
#
loop_
_entity.id
_entity.type
_entity.pdbx_description
1 polymer ?
#
loop_
_entity_poly.entity_id
_entity_poly.type
_entity_poly.pdbx_seq_one_letter_code
_entity_poly.pdbx_strand_id
1 'polypeptide(L)'
;MKFLLSGTAGMELNLSSKKPAKPVKAKTSKSKKVQKLAKATKASLGQASKSKPRVPQVTHKAAAQPLARLPKPLKTSQVFAACPTSAFTFETTKDLPTSHEIISQDRAIQAINMGLSIQRPGYNIYVAGIEGTGKTSVIRQFLQTWSANSEAPPDWIYLYNFSEPETPRCIKLLRGEGKKFKKSMEHLVKSLRSEIPVALQSEDYENAVNTFISTSNDYKSKLYSDLEKLAKSKDFIIKSTRMGIETIPVLDGRSLTERDYGKLSEGDRTTIEGKRSELEPEVLDFARKVRGIDKETADQLDKLRDSIAEQIVT
;
A
#
# COMPACT_ATOMS: atom_id res chain seq x y z
N MET A 1 6.37 -16.25 -7.53
CA MET A 1 5.59 -17.04 -6.56
C MET A 1 5.16 -16.10 -5.45
N LYS A 2 3.85 -15.81 -5.36
CA LYS A 2 3.24 -15.10 -4.23
C LYS A 2 3.32 -15.99 -3.00
N PHE A 3 3.89 -15.51 -1.90
CA PHE A 3 3.66 -16.08 -0.58
C PHE A 3 2.71 -15.15 0.17
N LEU A 4 1.44 -15.53 0.17
CA LEU A 4 0.46 -15.14 1.17
C LEU A 4 0.48 -16.25 2.21
N LEU A 5 0.86 -15.93 3.43
CA LEU A 5 0.60 -16.78 4.60
C LEU A 5 -0.37 -16.04 5.50
N SER A 6 -1.58 -16.58 5.55
CA SER A 6 -2.65 -16.27 6.47
C SER A 6 -2.31 -16.79 7.88
N GLY A 7 -2.55 -15.95 8.89
CA GLY A 7 -2.71 -16.36 10.28
C GLY A 7 -3.79 -15.48 10.90
N THR A 8 -4.98 -16.05 11.09
CA THR A 8 -6.16 -15.41 11.71
C THR A 8 -6.33 -15.85 13.16
N ALA A 9 -6.46 -14.86 14.05
CA ALA A 9 -7.28 -14.86 15.27
C ALA A 9 -7.29 -13.38 15.74
N GLY A 10 -8.38 -12.68 16.01
CA GLY A 10 -9.82 -12.88 15.90
C GLY A 10 -10.41 -11.60 16.50
N MET A 11 -11.24 -10.88 15.76
CA MET A 11 -12.12 -9.84 16.31
C MET A 11 -13.23 -9.57 15.31
N GLU A 12 -14.44 -10.00 15.68
CA GLU A 12 -15.68 -9.77 14.95
C GLU A 12 -16.00 -8.28 14.91
N LEU A 13 -16.34 -7.76 13.73
CA LEU A 13 -17.31 -6.69 13.60
C LEU A 13 -18.13 -6.90 12.31
N ASN A 14 -19.44 -6.88 12.54
CA ASN A 14 -20.55 -7.24 11.68
C ASN A 14 -20.84 -6.10 10.69
N LEU A 15 -20.92 -6.36 9.38
CA LEU A 15 -21.63 -5.49 8.44
C LEU A 15 -22.13 -6.22 7.19
N SER A 16 -23.36 -5.87 6.86
CA SER A 16 -24.33 -6.54 6.02
C SER A 16 -24.17 -6.29 4.51
N SER A 17 -24.40 -7.36 3.74
CA SER A 17 -25.01 -7.45 2.40
C SER A 17 -24.52 -6.59 1.21
N LYS A 18 -24.01 -7.27 0.16
CA LYS A 18 -24.43 -7.09 -1.26
C LYS A 18 -23.85 -8.20 -2.18
N LYS A 19 -24.70 -8.63 -3.14
CA LYS A 19 -24.64 -9.82 -4.03
C LYS A 19 -23.45 -9.89 -5.02
N PRO A 20 -23.03 -11.09 -5.49
CA PRO A 20 -22.06 -11.23 -6.59
C PRO A 20 -22.71 -11.34 -7.98
N ALA A 21 -22.03 -10.78 -8.99
CA ALA A 21 -22.39 -10.79 -10.40
C ALA A 21 -21.90 -12.05 -11.15
N LYS A 22 -22.63 -12.43 -12.21
CA LYS A 22 -22.51 -13.66 -13.03
C LYS A 22 -21.30 -13.68 -13.99
N PRO A 23 -20.86 -14.87 -14.46
CA PRO A 23 -19.72 -15.01 -15.37
C PRO A 23 -20.11 -14.88 -16.85
N VAL A 24 -19.20 -14.32 -17.67
CA VAL A 24 -19.33 -14.20 -19.14
C VAL A 24 -18.56 -15.31 -19.85
N LYS A 25 -19.21 -15.90 -20.86
CA LYS A 25 -18.81 -17.11 -21.62
C LYS A 25 -17.69 -16.88 -22.64
N ALA A 26 -16.93 -17.94 -22.87
CA ALA A 26 -15.97 -18.15 -23.94
C ALA A 26 -16.60 -18.14 -25.36
N LYS A 27 -15.81 -17.70 -26.36
CA LYS A 27 -16.04 -17.99 -27.79
C LYS A 27 -14.78 -18.59 -28.41
N THR A 28 -14.96 -19.78 -28.95
CA THR A 28 -14.03 -20.55 -29.78
C THR A 28 -14.14 -20.10 -31.24
N SER A 29 -13.03 -20.08 -31.97
CA SER A 29 -13.02 -20.04 -33.44
C SER A 29 -12.10 -21.16 -33.96
N LYS A 30 -12.67 -22.09 -34.73
CA LYS A 30 -11.96 -23.10 -35.52
C LYS A 30 -12.03 -22.65 -36.98
N SER A 31 -10.88 -22.56 -37.64
CA SER A 31 -10.81 -22.37 -39.10
C SER A 31 -10.26 -23.60 -39.82
N LYS A 32 -10.94 -23.88 -40.91
CA LYS A 32 -10.89 -25.03 -41.82
C LYS A 32 -9.55 -25.16 -42.56
N LYS A 33 -8.94 -26.35 -42.56
CA LYS A 33 -8.04 -26.79 -43.65
C LYS A 33 -7.83 -28.31 -43.69
N VAL A 34 -8.89 -29.10 -43.85
CA VAL A 34 -8.77 -30.51 -44.30
C VAL A 34 -10.02 -30.86 -45.10
N GLN A 35 -9.96 -30.74 -46.43
CA GLN A 35 -10.83 -31.44 -47.39
C GLN A 35 -10.44 -31.03 -48.81
N LYS A 36 -9.59 -31.82 -49.47
CA LYS A 36 -9.61 -32.03 -50.92
C LYS A 36 -8.73 -33.22 -51.27
N LEU A 37 -9.17 -33.98 -52.28
CA LEU A 37 -8.56 -35.13 -52.95
C LEU A 37 -8.96 -36.51 -52.42
N ALA A 38 -10.23 -36.84 -52.67
CA ALA A 38 -10.62 -38.19 -53.05
C ALA A 38 -11.47 -38.10 -54.34
N LYS A 39 -11.22 -39.03 -55.26
CA LYS A 39 -11.97 -39.40 -56.47
C LYS A 39 -11.65 -38.66 -57.78
N ALA A 40 -10.85 -39.34 -58.59
CA ALA A 40 -11.05 -39.43 -60.03
C ALA A 40 -11.24 -40.92 -60.41
N THR A 41 -12.39 -41.22 -61.04
CA THR A 41 -12.61 -42.15 -62.20
C THR A 41 -11.98 -43.55 -62.16
N LYS A 42 -12.68 -44.71 -62.02
CA LYS A 42 -13.77 -45.34 -62.82
C LYS A 42 -13.56 -45.33 -64.35
N ALA A 43 -13.28 -46.49 -64.96
CA ALA A 43 -14.15 -47.21 -65.92
C ALA A 43 -13.39 -48.17 -66.87
N SER A 44 -13.82 -49.45 -66.91
CA SER A 44 -14.06 -50.33 -68.10
C SER A 44 -13.97 -51.82 -67.65
N LEU A 45 -15.11 -52.55 -67.56
CA LEU A 45 -15.79 -53.38 -68.59
C LEU A 45 -15.00 -54.67 -68.94
N GLY A 46 -15.52 -55.90 -68.82
CA GLY A 46 -16.87 -56.35 -68.45
C GLY A 46 -17.05 -57.88 -68.49
N GLN A 47 -18.34 -58.26 -68.39
CA GLN A 47 -19.04 -59.52 -68.72
C GLN A 47 -18.89 -60.78 -67.83
N ALA A 48 -20.08 -61.33 -67.54
CA ALA A 48 -20.36 -62.57 -66.82
C ALA A 48 -21.04 -63.57 -67.76
N SER A 49 -20.80 -64.88 -67.59
CA SER A 49 -21.78 -65.92 -67.94
C SER A 49 -21.57 -67.21 -67.13
N LYS A 50 -22.68 -67.93 -66.96
CA LYS A 50 -22.97 -69.00 -66.00
C LYS A 50 -22.70 -70.39 -66.60
N SER A 51 -22.19 -71.35 -65.80
CA SER A 51 -22.71 -72.74 -65.78
C SER A 51 -21.96 -73.64 -64.76
N LYS A 52 -22.71 -74.18 -63.80
CA LYS A 52 -22.46 -75.45 -63.07
C LYS A 52 -23.10 -76.60 -63.90
N PRO A 53 -22.94 -77.89 -63.58
CA PRO A 53 -21.96 -78.59 -62.71
C PRO A 53 -21.42 -79.90 -63.37
N ARG A 54 -20.37 -80.55 -62.83
CA ARG A 54 -20.32 -82.02 -62.55
C ARG A 54 -18.94 -82.41 -62.00
N VAL A 55 -18.96 -83.13 -60.87
CA VAL A 55 -17.80 -83.67 -60.13
C VAL A 55 -17.23 -84.88 -60.87
N PRO A 56 -15.90 -85.07 -60.87
CA PRO A 56 -15.38 -86.29 -60.25
C PRO A 56 -14.25 -86.01 -59.25
N GLN A 57 -14.12 -86.98 -58.36
CA GLN A 57 -13.28 -87.01 -57.17
C GLN A 57 -11.79 -86.88 -57.49
N VAL A 58 -11.14 -86.03 -56.69
CA VAL A 58 -9.81 -86.13 -56.07
C VAL A 58 -8.76 -87.00 -56.78
N THR A 59 -7.64 -86.40 -57.16
CA THR A 59 -6.31 -86.70 -56.57
C THR A 59 -5.26 -85.64 -56.93
N HIS A 60 -4.74 -85.01 -55.88
CA HIS A 60 -3.39 -84.47 -55.67
C HIS A 60 -2.70 -83.58 -56.71
N LYS A 61 -2.66 -82.27 -56.39
CA LYS A 61 -1.48 -81.46 -55.99
C LYS A 61 -1.62 -80.04 -56.57
N ALA A 62 -2.05 -79.10 -55.73
CA ALA A 62 -1.89 -77.68 -56.00
C ALA A 62 -1.18 -77.06 -54.79
N ALA A 63 0.02 -76.56 -55.05
CA ALA A 63 0.89 -75.91 -54.09
C ALA A 63 0.19 -74.72 -53.43
N ALA A 64 0.19 -74.70 -52.10
CA ALA A 64 -0.16 -73.50 -51.33
C ALA A 64 0.88 -72.42 -51.61
N GLN A 65 0.42 -71.22 -51.97
CA GLN A 65 1.26 -70.03 -52.00
C GLN A 65 1.87 -69.79 -50.60
N PRO A 66 3.16 -69.43 -50.48
CA PRO A 66 3.77 -69.25 -49.18
C PRO A 66 3.14 -68.06 -48.46
N LEU A 67 2.53 -68.34 -47.32
CA LEU A 67 2.14 -67.40 -46.29
C LEU A 67 3.27 -66.36 -46.09
N ALA A 68 2.91 -65.09 -45.98
CA ALA A 68 3.82 -63.98 -45.72
C ALA A 68 4.88 -64.39 -44.69
N ARG A 69 6.17 -64.24 -45.02
CA ARG A 69 7.29 -64.59 -44.14
C ARG A 69 7.16 -63.78 -42.85
N LEU A 70 6.64 -64.41 -41.80
CA LEU A 70 6.61 -63.82 -40.47
C LEU A 70 8.06 -63.53 -40.07
N PRO A 71 8.34 -62.34 -39.49
CA PRO A 71 9.68 -62.03 -39.01
C PRO A 71 10.14 -63.11 -38.02
N LYS A 72 11.43 -63.45 -38.05
CA LYS A 72 12.00 -64.44 -37.14
C LYS A 72 11.64 -64.06 -35.69
N PRO A 73 11.09 -65.00 -34.89
CA PRO A 73 10.78 -64.71 -33.50
C PRO A 73 12.06 -64.35 -32.76
N LEU A 74 12.01 -63.26 -31.99
CA LEU A 74 13.12 -62.85 -31.14
C LEU A 74 13.28 -63.87 -30.01
N LYS A 75 14.53 -64.26 -29.73
CA LYS A 75 14.86 -65.07 -28.56
C LYS A 75 14.71 -64.23 -27.29
N THR A 76 14.45 -64.85 -26.16
CA THR A 76 14.36 -64.19 -24.84
C THR A 76 15.59 -63.32 -24.55
N SER A 77 16.78 -63.78 -24.94
CA SER A 77 18.04 -63.04 -24.81
C SER A 77 18.17 -61.81 -25.72
N GLN A 78 17.31 -61.64 -26.73
CA GLN A 78 17.30 -60.49 -27.65
C GLN A 78 16.31 -59.40 -27.23
N VAL A 79 15.40 -59.71 -26.32
CA VAL A 79 14.40 -58.76 -25.78
C VAL A 79 14.64 -58.42 -24.32
N PHE A 80 15.47 -59.20 -23.62
CA PHE A 80 15.80 -58.97 -22.22
C PHE A 80 17.21 -58.37 -22.09
N ALA A 81 17.28 -57.11 -21.66
CA ALA A 81 18.52 -56.49 -21.21
C ALA A 81 18.72 -56.81 -19.73
N ALA A 82 19.55 -57.82 -19.43
CA ALA A 82 19.90 -58.18 -18.06
C ALA A 82 20.79 -57.09 -17.44
N CYS A 83 20.44 -56.59 -16.26
CA CYS A 83 21.33 -55.74 -15.47
C CYS A 83 22.25 -56.63 -14.62
N PRO A 84 23.57 -56.64 -14.86
CA PRO A 84 24.49 -57.48 -14.10
C PRO A 84 24.56 -56.98 -12.64
N THR A 85 24.13 -57.81 -11.70
CA THR A 85 24.13 -57.48 -10.27
C THR A 85 25.53 -57.40 -9.67
N SER A 86 26.52 -57.99 -10.33
CA SER A 86 27.94 -57.90 -9.97
C SER A 86 28.53 -56.50 -10.12
N ALA A 87 27.82 -55.56 -10.74
CA ALA A 87 28.25 -54.18 -10.91
C ALA A 87 27.93 -53.29 -9.68
N PHE A 88 27.14 -53.78 -8.73
CA PHE A 88 26.73 -53.01 -7.55
C PHE A 88 27.54 -53.43 -6.32
N THR A 89 27.95 -52.45 -5.53
CA THR A 89 28.72 -52.63 -4.29
C THR A 89 27.81 -52.65 -3.04
N PHE A 90 26.49 -52.64 -3.21
CA PHE A 90 25.51 -52.55 -2.13
C PHE A 90 24.52 -53.72 -2.21
N GLU A 91 24.00 -54.16 -1.06
CA GLU A 91 22.99 -55.21 -1.00
C GLU A 91 21.58 -54.66 -1.18
N THR A 92 21.29 -53.47 -0.63
CA THR A 92 19.98 -52.84 -0.76
C THR A 92 20.07 -51.35 -1.11
N THR A 93 19.03 -50.81 -1.75
CA THR A 93 18.96 -49.38 -2.09
C THR A 93 18.81 -48.48 -0.86
N LYS A 94 18.62 -49.05 0.34
CA LYS A 94 18.60 -48.29 1.60
C LYS A 94 20.00 -47.88 2.06
N ASP A 95 21.02 -48.62 1.62
CA ASP A 95 22.41 -48.40 1.99
C ASP A 95 23.07 -47.29 1.14
N LEU A 96 22.35 -46.80 0.13
CA LEU A 96 22.80 -45.72 -0.72
C LEU A 96 22.54 -44.35 -0.09
N PRO A 97 23.50 -43.42 -0.12
CA PRO A 97 23.27 -42.06 0.31
C PRO A 97 22.23 -41.39 -0.60
N THR A 98 21.35 -40.59 0.00
CA THR A 98 20.39 -39.79 -0.76
C THR A 98 21.12 -38.70 -1.53
N SER A 99 21.34 -38.91 -2.83
CA SER A 99 21.86 -37.88 -3.72
C SER A 99 20.73 -36.91 -4.08
N HIS A 100 20.93 -35.65 -3.77
CA HIS A 100 20.03 -34.58 -4.19
C HIS A 100 20.55 -33.79 -5.40
N GLU A 101 21.63 -34.29 -6.00
CA GLU A 101 22.21 -33.69 -7.19
C GLU A 101 21.24 -33.80 -8.36
N ILE A 102 21.32 -32.80 -9.24
CA ILE A 102 20.49 -32.77 -10.43
C ILE A 102 21.11 -33.74 -11.44
N ILE A 103 20.66 -34.98 -11.43
CA ILE A 103 21.19 -36.04 -12.29
C ILE A 103 20.89 -35.71 -13.76
N SER A 104 21.94 -35.65 -14.58
CA SER A 104 21.85 -35.59 -16.06
C SER A 104 21.08 -34.37 -16.62
N GLN A 105 21.18 -33.22 -15.95
CA GLN A 105 20.60 -31.94 -16.42
C GLN A 105 21.64 -30.82 -16.48
N ASP A 106 22.84 -31.10 -17.00
CA ASP A 106 23.96 -30.15 -17.03
C ASP A 106 23.58 -28.82 -17.68
N ARG A 107 22.80 -28.86 -18.76
CA ARG A 107 22.28 -27.67 -19.45
C ARG A 107 21.40 -26.81 -18.54
N ALA A 108 20.54 -27.44 -17.73
CA ALA A 108 19.66 -26.70 -16.82
C ALA A 108 20.46 -26.05 -15.69
N ILE A 109 21.45 -26.75 -15.15
CA ILE A 109 22.37 -26.22 -14.12
C ILE A 109 23.12 -25.00 -14.66
N GLN A 110 23.70 -25.09 -15.86
CA GLN A 110 24.40 -23.97 -16.49
C GLN A 110 23.48 -22.76 -16.71
N ALA A 111 22.25 -22.99 -17.18
CA ALA A 111 21.27 -21.91 -17.38
C ALA A 111 20.87 -21.22 -16.08
N ILE A 112 20.69 -21.98 -14.98
CA ILE A 112 20.38 -21.42 -13.66
C ILE A 112 21.57 -20.62 -13.13
N ASN A 113 22.79 -21.16 -13.19
CA ASN A 113 24.02 -20.47 -12.78
C ASN A 113 24.21 -19.14 -13.52
N MET A 114 24.06 -19.16 -14.84
CA MET A 114 24.12 -17.96 -15.66
C MET A 114 23.04 -16.95 -15.26
N GLY A 115 21.80 -17.41 -15.10
CA GLY A 115 20.68 -16.54 -14.73
C GLY A 115 20.85 -15.89 -13.36
N LEU A 116 21.36 -16.63 -12.36
CA LEU A 116 21.59 -16.11 -11.00
C LEU A 116 22.79 -15.17 -10.91
N SER A 117 23.75 -15.30 -11.84
CA SER A 117 24.91 -14.42 -11.92
C SER A 117 24.55 -13.03 -12.48
N ILE A 118 23.40 -12.89 -13.17
CA ILE A 118 22.93 -11.61 -13.70
C ILE A 118 22.11 -10.87 -12.63
N GLN A 119 22.76 -10.02 -11.85
CA GLN A 119 22.10 -9.16 -10.85
C GLN A 119 21.59 -7.85 -11.46
N ARG A 120 20.69 -7.93 -12.44
CA ARG A 120 20.08 -6.76 -13.08
C ARG A 120 18.55 -6.84 -13.11
N PRO A 121 17.84 -5.71 -12.91
CA PRO A 121 16.40 -5.68 -13.09
C PRO A 121 15.97 -6.15 -14.49
N GLY A 122 14.83 -6.84 -14.58
CA GLY A 122 14.27 -7.32 -15.85
C GLY A 122 14.72 -8.72 -16.27
N TYR A 123 15.70 -9.31 -15.60
CA TYR A 123 16.14 -10.69 -15.85
C TYR A 123 15.40 -11.66 -14.92
N ASN A 124 14.61 -12.55 -15.50
CA ASN A 124 13.85 -13.57 -14.77
C ASN A 124 14.15 -14.95 -15.38
N ILE A 125 14.23 -15.97 -14.52
CA ILE A 125 14.43 -17.36 -14.96
C ILE A 125 13.06 -18.05 -15.04
N TYR A 126 12.77 -18.66 -16.19
CA TYR A 126 11.61 -19.52 -16.38
C TYR A 126 12.06 -20.97 -16.57
N VAL A 127 11.43 -21.89 -15.85
CA VAL A 127 11.77 -23.31 -15.90
C VAL A 127 10.62 -24.11 -16.50
N ALA A 128 10.90 -24.79 -17.61
CA ALA A 128 9.99 -25.68 -18.31
C ALA A 128 10.48 -27.13 -18.23
N GLY A 129 9.54 -28.07 -18.30
CA GLY A 129 9.84 -29.50 -18.40
C GLY A 129 8.63 -30.37 -18.06
N ILE A 130 8.74 -31.66 -18.36
CA ILE A 130 7.66 -32.66 -18.19
C ILE A 130 7.15 -32.65 -16.74
N GLU A 131 5.84 -32.77 -16.56
CA GLU A 131 5.22 -32.84 -15.24
C GLU A 131 5.67 -34.08 -14.46
N GLY A 132 5.71 -34.00 -13.12
CA GLY A 132 6.14 -35.12 -12.27
C GLY A 132 7.65 -35.30 -12.12
N THR A 133 8.50 -34.52 -12.81
CA THR A 133 9.97 -34.65 -12.72
C THR A 133 10.62 -33.95 -11.52
N GLY A 134 9.86 -33.50 -10.53
CA GLY A 134 10.42 -32.91 -9.30
C GLY A 134 11.11 -31.54 -9.46
N LYS A 135 10.89 -30.83 -10.58
CA LYS A 135 11.55 -29.54 -10.92
C LYS A 135 11.61 -28.54 -9.76
N THR A 136 10.49 -28.32 -9.08
CA THR A 136 10.40 -27.34 -7.98
C THR A 136 11.29 -27.71 -6.80
N SER A 137 11.31 -29.00 -6.43
CA SER A 137 12.13 -29.49 -5.31
C SER A 137 13.62 -29.32 -5.63
N VAL A 138 14.00 -29.72 -6.84
CA VAL A 138 15.36 -29.59 -7.35
C VAL A 138 15.82 -28.13 -7.37
N ILE A 139 15.02 -27.21 -7.93
CA ILE A 139 15.36 -25.78 -8.00
C ILE A 139 15.44 -25.18 -6.60
N ARG A 140 14.50 -25.52 -5.69
CA ARG A 140 14.51 -25.01 -4.32
C ARG A 140 15.81 -25.38 -3.61
N GLN A 141 16.22 -26.63 -3.72
CA GLN A 141 17.45 -27.09 -3.09
C GLN A 141 18.68 -26.41 -3.66
N PHE A 142 18.75 -26.29 -4.99
CA PHE A 142 19.81 -25.55 -5.65
C PHE A 142 19.90 -24.09 -5.15
N LEU A 143 18.75 -23.40 -5.09
CA LEU A 143 18.68 -22.02 -4.60
C LEU A 143 19.03 -21.90 -3.11
N GLN A 144 18.71 -22.89 -2.28
CA GLN A 144 19.12 -22.92 -0.88
C GLN A 144 20.65 -22.95 -0.76
N THR A 145 21.31 -23.85 -1.48
CA THR A 145 22.78 -23.93 -1.52
C THR A 145 23.42 -22.64 -2.04
N TRP A 146 22.86 -22.06 -3.10
CA TRP A 146 23.32 -20.77 -3.64
C TRP A 146 23.17 -19.63 -2.62
N SER A 147 22.00 -19.53 -1.99
CA SER A 147 21.68 -18.47 -1.04
C SER A 147 22.51 -18.53 0.24
N ALA A 148 22.93 -19.74 0.67
CA ALA A 148 23.79 -19.92 1.84
C ALA A 148 25.17 -19.26 1.67
N ASN A 149 25.66 -19.17 0.43
CA ASN A 149 26.93 -18.53 0.07
C ASN A 149 26.76 -17.09 -0.43
N SER A 150 25.53 -16.56 -0.43
CA SER A 150 25.23 -15.22 -0.92
C SER A 150 25.17 -14.20 0.22
N GLU A 151 25.32 -12.91 -0.11
CA GLU A 151 25.09 -11.84 0.86
C GLU A 151 23.64 -11.88 1.35
N ALA A 152 23.46 -11.71 2.67
CA ALA A 152 22.14 -11.67 3.25
C ALA A 152 21.38 -10.44 2.74
N PRO A 153 20.10 -10.59 2.37
CA PRO A 153 19.34 -9.48 1.84
C PRO A 153 19.16 -8.38 2.90
N PRO A 154 19.07 -7.11 2.46
CA PRO A 154 18.73 -6.00 3.33
C PRO A 154 17.31 -6.15 3.89
N ASP A 155 17.04 -5.46 5.00
CA ASP A 155 15.69 -5.30 5.51
C ASP A 155 15.00 -4.18 4.71
N TRP A 156 13.78 -4.42 4.24
CA TRP A 156 12.95 -3.39 3.63
C TRP A 156 11.80 -3.05 4.57
N ILE A 157 11.67 -1.77 4.90
CA ILE A 157 10.60 -1.27 5.77
C ILE A 157 9.79 -0.20 5.06
N TYR A 158 8.51 -0.12 5.43
CA TYR A 158 7.63 0.97 5.02
C TYR A 158 7.43 1.90 6.20
N LEU A 159 7.75 3.18 5.99
CA LEU A 159 7.45 4.25 6.92
C LEU A 159 6.19 4.99 6.48
N TYR A 160 5.40 5.38 7.47
CA TYR A 160 4.28 6.26 7.23
C TYR A 160 4.78 7.63 6.75
N ASN A 161 4.17 8.16 5.70
CA ASN A 161 4.51 9.45 5.14
C ASN A 161 3.51 10.49 5.66
N PHE A 162 3.95 11.33 6.61
CA PHE A 162 3.07 12.31 7.23
C PHE A 162 2.54 13.38 6.26
N SER A 163 3.30 13.69 5.20
CA SER A 163 2.89 14.66 4.17
C SER A 163 1.88 14.07 3.17
N GLU A 164 2.00 12.77 2.88
CA GLU A 164 1.13 12.08 1.92
C GLU A 164 0.84 10.65 2.40
N PRO A 165 -0.22 10.46 3.22
CA PRO A 165 -0.54 9.18 3.86
C PRO A 165 -0.70 7.98 2.93
N GLU A 166 -1.17 8.22 1.71
CA GLU A 166 -1.43 7.19 0.70
C GLU A 166 -0.13 6.68 0.03
N THR A 167 1.01 7.36 0.25
CA THR A 167 2.30 7.03 -0.35
C THR A 167 3.34 6.68 0.72
N PRO A 168 3.30 5.44 1.27
CA PRO A 168 4.28 5.02 2.27
C PRO A 168 5.70 5.03 1.70
N ARG A 169 6.67 5.50 2.50
CA ARG A 169 8.07 5.57 2.08
C ARG A 169 8.75 4.23 2.30
N CYS A 170 9.34 3.68 1.25
CA CYS A 170 10.11 2.45 1.31
C CYS A 170 11.58 2.76 1.61
N ILE A 171 12.15 2.17 2.66
CA ILE A 171 13.54 2.37 3.06
C ILE A 171 14.26 1.03 3.14
N LYS A 172 15.46 1.01 2.57
CA LYS A 172 16.41 -0.10 2.67
C LYS A 172 17.26 0.07 3.93
N LEU A 173 17.25 -0.92 4.79
CA LEU A 173 18.07 -1.01 5.99
C LEU A 173 19.05 -2.17 5.88
N LEU A 174 20.10 -2.13 6.71
CA LEU A 174 20.98 -3.28 6.88
C LEU A 174 20.21 -4.46 7.48
N ARG A 175 20.69 -5.66 7.18
CA ARG A 175 20.10 -6.91 7.67
C ARG A 175 19.87 -6.87 9.18
N GLY A 176 18.64 -7.14 9.61
CA GLY A 176 18.26 -7.24 11.02
C GLY A 176 18.07 -5.91 11.74
N GLU A 177 18.36 -4.78 11.11
CA GLU A 177 18.12 -3.45 11.69
C GLU A 177 16.64 -3.07 11.70
N GLY A 178 15.80 -3.66 10.84
CA GLY A 178 14.37 -3.33 10.79
C GLY A 178 13.65 -3.60 12.11
N LYS A 179 14.01 -4.70 12.80
CA LYS A 179 13.45 -5.01 14.13
C LYS A 179 13.92 -4.04 15.21
N LYS A 180 15.18 -3.61 15.16
CA LYS A 180 15.74 -2.63 16.11
C LYS A 180 15.08 -1.27 15.89
N PHE A 181 15.00 -0.82 14.64
CA PHE A 181 14.31 0.41 14.26
C PHE A 181 12.87 0.44 14.77
N LYS A 182 12.11 -0.65 14.58
CA LYS A 182 10.74 -0.77 15.11
C LYS A 182 10.69 -0.52 16.62
N LYS A 183 11.55 -1.20 17.39
CA LYS A 183 11.61 -1.05 18.85
C LYS A 183 12.00 0.37 19.27
N SER A 184 12.98 0.97 18.60
CA SER A 184 13.39 2.35 18.86
C SER A 184 12.25 3.33 18.59
N MET A 185 11.49 3.14 17.51
CA MET A 185 10.32 3.96 17.20
C MET A 185 9.20 3.80 18.23
N GLU A 186 8.92 2.57 18.68
CA GLU A 186 7.96 2.31 19.75
C GLU A 186 8.36 3.01 21.06
N HIS A 187 9.66 2.99 21.40
CA HIS A 187 10.18 3.68 22.56
C HIS A 187 10.07 5.20 22.41
N LEU A 188 10.45 5.75 21.25
CA LEU A 188 10.34 7.17 20.95
C LEU A 188 8.90 7.67 21.12
N VAL A 189 7.92 7.00 20.51
CA VAL A 189 6.50 7.38 20.64
C VAL A 189 6.04 7.33 22.11
N LYS A 190 6.54 6.35 22.88
CA LYS A 190 6.21 6.25 24.31
C LYS A 190 6.82 7.41 25.11
N SER A 191 8.09 7.73 24.89
CA SER A 191 8.79 8.86 25.52
C SER A 191 8.11 10.19 25.21
N LEU A 192 7.79 10.46 23.94
CA LEU A 192 7.12 11.71 23.53
C LEU A 192 5.76 11.89 24.22
N ARG A 193 5.00 10.80 24.39
CA ARG A 193 3.70 10.86 25.09
C ARG A 193 3.83 11.24 26.57
N SER A 194 4.96 10.96 27.21
CA SER A 194 5.19 11.35 28.60
C SER A 194 5.91 12.68 28.74
N GLU A 195 6.88 12.98 27.86
CA GLU A 195 7.76 14.14 28.00
C GLU A 195 7.11 15.44 27.53
N ILE A 196 6.30 15.41 26.46
CA ILE A 196 5.62 16.61 25.95
C ILE A 196 4.71 17.26 27.01
N PRO A 197 3.81 16.53 27.70
CA PRO A 197 2.99 17.13 28.74
C PRO A 197 3.81 17.71 29.90
N VAL A 198 4.91 17.04 30.29
CA VAL A 198 5.77 17.48 31.38
C VAL A 198 6.48 18.79 31.01
N ALA A 199 7.01 18.89 29.79
CA ALA A 199 7.67 20.11 29.31
C ALA A 199 6.69 21.29 29.18
N LEU A 200 5.46 21.03 28.70
CA LEU A 200 4.40 22.04 28.62
C LEU A 200 3.76 22.39 29.99
N GLN A 201 4.20 21.74 31.07
CA GLN A 201 3.86 22.05 32.46
C GLN A 201 5.09 22.53 33.26
N SER A 202 6.21 22.79 32.57
CA SER A 202 7.40 23.32 33.21
C SER A 202 7.17 24.76 33.65
N GLU A 203 7.83 25.13 34.76
CA GLU A 203 7.80 26.50 35.28
C GLU A 203 8.30 27.50 34.24
N ASP A 204 9.31 27.12 33.45
CA ASP A 204 9.83 27.95 32.35
C ASP A 204 8.78 28.24 31.29
N TYR A 205 7.99 27.24 30.89
CA TYR A 205 6.89 27.43 29.93
C TYR A 205 5.77 28.29 30.54
N GLU A 206 5.35 28.01 31.76
CA GLU A 206 4.30 28.80 32.42
C GLU A 206 4.71 30.27 32.58
N ASN A 207 5.95 30.53 32.97
CA ASN A 207 6.51 31.87 33.07
C ASN A 207 6.55 32.59 31.72
N ALA A 208 6.97 31.89 30.65
CA ALA A 208 6.96 32.45 29.30
C ALA A 208 5.54 32.78 28.82
N VAL A 209 4.57 31.87 29.02
CA VAL A 209 3.15 32.08 28.68
C VAL A 209 2.59 33.29 29.44
N ASN A 210 2.84 33.36 30.76
CA ASN A 210 2.40 34.47 31.60
C ASN A 210 2.99 35.80 31.13
N THR A 211 4.25 35.80 30.70
CA THR A 211 4.92 36.99 30.18
C THR A 211 4.29 37.49 28.87
N PHE A 212 3.97 36.59 27.94
CA PHE A 212 3.27 36.98 26.70
C PHE A 212 1.86 37.52 26.98
N ILE A 213 1.12 36.87 27.88
CA ILE A 213 -0.24 37.29 28.25
C ILE A 213 -0.21 38.65 28.98
N SER A 214 0.70 38.84 29.94
CA SER A 214 0.81 40.10 30.69
C SER A 214 1.18 41.25 29.75
N THR A 215 2.17 41.05 28.89
CA THR A 215 2.60 42.02 27.89
C THR A 215 1.44 42.41 26.95
N SER A 216 0.68 41.42 26.48
CA SER A 216 -0.53 41.62 25.66
C SER A 216 -1.60 42.45 26.39
N ASN A 217 -1.86 42.12 27.66
CA ASN A 217 -2.82 42.84 28.50
C ASN A 217 -2.38 44.28 28.78
N ASP A 218 -1.08 44.52 28.99
CA ASP A 218 -0.54 45.87 29.19
C ASP A 218 -0.76 46.75 27.95
N TYR A 219 -0.53 46.21 26.75
CA TYR A 219 -0.82 46.93 25.50
C TYR A 219 -2.31 47.22 25.32
N LYS A 220 -3.19 46.24 25.59
CA LYS A 220 -4.64 46.44 25.53
C LYS A 220 -5.12 47.48 26.54
N SER A 221 -4.56 47.46 27.76
CA SER A 221 -4.88 48.42 28.82
C SER A 221 -4.50 49.84 28.42
N LYS A 222 -3.33 50.03 27.81
CA LYS A 222 -2.91 51.33 27.25
C LYS A 222 -3.87 51.82 26.16
N LEU A 223 -4.19 50.97 25.19
CA LEU A 223 -5.16 51.30 24.14
C LEU A 223 -6.54 51.65 24.71
N TYR A 224 -6.97 50.94 25.75
CA TYR A 224 -8.25 51.18 26.40
C TYR A 224 -8.25 52.53 27.12
N SER A 225 -7.16 52.85 27.83
CA SER A 225 -6.97 54.14 28.49
C SER A 225 -6.99 55.30 27.50
N ASP A 226 -6.36 55.15 26.33
CA ASP A 226 -6.34 56.17 25.30
C ASP A 226 -7.73 56.38 24.68
N LEU A 227 -8.46 55.29 24.41
CA LEU A 227 -9.84 55.35 23.94
C LEU A 227 -10.77 55.99 24.98
N GLU A 228 -10.59 55.69 26.27
CA GLU A 228 -11.38 56.26 27.36
C GLU A 228 -11.16 57.78 27.49
N LYS A 229 -9.91 58.26 27.34
CA LYS A 229 -9.59 59.70 27.34
C LYS A 229 -10.25 60.42 26.16
N LEU A 230 -10.22 59.81 24.97
CA LEU A 230 -10.82 60.36 23.76
C LEU A 230 -12.35 60.40 23.86
N ALA A 231 -12.97 59.35 24.40
CA ALA A 231 -14.41 59.37 24.67
C ALA A 231 -14.79 60.45 25.69
N LYS A 232 -14.03 60.58 26.80
CA LYS A 232 -14.27 61.63 27.81
C LYS A 232 -14.19 63.04 27.23
N SER A 233 -13.24 63.31 26.33
CA SER A 233 -13.15 64.64 25.68
C SER A 233 -14.31 64.94 24.73
N LYS A 234 -15.07 63.92 24.33
CA LYS A 234 -16.28 64.04 23.49
C LYS A 234 -17.59 63.83 24.26
N ASP A 235 -17.54 63.85 25.60
CA ASP A 235 -18.70 63.60 26.48
C ASP A 235 -19.29 62.18 26.31
N PHE A 236 -18.45 61.17 26.16
CA PHE A 236 -18.84 59.76 26.16
C PHE A 236 -18.11 58.97 27.26
N ILE A 237 -18.79 57.93 27.75
CA ILE A 237 -18.22 56.89 28.62
C ILE A 237 -18.17 55.59 27.83
N ILE A 238 -17.05 54.87 27.97
CA ILE A 238 -16.88 53.57 27.34
C ILE A 238 -17.12 52.48 28.37
N LYS A 239 -17.94 51.49 28.01
CA LYS A 239 -18.11 50.27 28.79
C LYS A 239 -17.81 49.04 27.94
N SER A 240 -17.09 48.10 28.53
CA SER A 240 -16.93 46.77 27.95
C SER A 240 -18.12 45.90 28.34
N THR A 241 -18.83 45.38 27.34
CA THR A 241 -19.94 44.43 27.50
C THR A 241 -19.59 43.09 26.84
N ARG A 242 -20.41 42.05 27.06
CA ARG A 242 -20.23 40.76 26.38
C ARG A 242 -20.37 40.84 24.86
N MET A 243 -21.11 41.85 24.37
CA MET A 243 -21.32 42.07 22.93
C MET A 243 -20.25 42.98 22.30
N GLY A 244 -19.31 43.48 23.09
CA GLY A 244 -18.27 44.38 22.65
C GLY A 244 -18.27 45.70 23.42
N ILE A 245 -17.80 46.74 22.77
CA ILE A 245 -17.61 48.05 23.38
C ILE A 245 -18.88 48.87 23.18
N GLU A 246 -19.43 49.38 24.27
CA GLU A 246 -20.59 50.26 24.27
C GLU A 246 -20.15 51.69 24.62
N THR A 247 -20.53 52.65 23.77
CA THR A 247 -20.30 54.08 23.99
C THR A 247 -21.58 54.73 24.52
N ILE A 248 -21.53 55.27 25.73
CA ILE A 248 -22.67 55.89 26.41
C ILE A 248 -22.48 57.42 26.43
N PRO A 249 -23.40 58.22 25.86
CA PRO A 249 -23.28 59.67 25.88
C PRO A 249 -23.52 60.25 27.29
N VAL A 250 -22.86 61.36 27.56
CA VAL A 250 -22.94 62.14 28.80
C VAL A 250 -23.47 63.53 28.46
N LEU A 251 -24.47 63.99 29.22
CA LEU A 251 -25.02 65.34 29.10
C LEU A 251 -25.14 65.94 30.50
N ASP A 252 -24.67 67.17 30.70
CA ASP A 252 -24.64 67.86 31.99
C ASP A 252 -24.01 67.03 33.13
N GLY A 253 -22.96 66.26 32.81
CA GLY A 253 -22.25 65.41 33.75
C GLY A 253 -22.99 64.13 34.15
N ARG A 254 -24.12 63.79 33.50
CA ARG A 254 -24.88 62.55 33.74
C ARG A 254 -24.86 61.65 32.52
N SER A 255 -24.61 60.35 32.72
CA SER A 255 -24.73 59.35 31.66
C SER A 255 -26.19 59.20 31.25
N LEU A 256 -26.48 59.33 29.96
CA LEU A 256 -27.82 59.18 29.41
C LEU A 256 -28.19 57.71 29.30
N THR A 257 -29.38 57.34 29.81
CA THR A 257 -30.00 56.05 29.47
C THR A 257 -30.76 56.16 28.16
N GLU A 258 -31.09 55.01 27.55
CA GLU A 258 -31.88 54.95 26.30
C GLU A 258 -33.24 55.67 26.42
N ARG A 259 -33.84 55.67 27.62
CA ARG A 259 -35.07 56.42 27.92
C ARG A 259 -34.87 57.92 28.01
N ASP A 260 -33.72 58.38 28.50
CA ASP A 260 -33.40 59.81 28.63
C ASP A 260 -33.02 60.40 27.27
N TYR A 261 -32.33 59.62 26.44
CA TYR A 261 -32.04 59.97 25.06
C TYR A 261 -33.33 60.20 24.22
N GLY A 262 -34.37 59.41 24.52
CA GLY A 262 -35.72 59.54 23.95
C GLY A 262 -36.45 60.85 24.28
N LYS A 263 -36.00 61.62 25.28
CA LYS A 263 -36.62 62.89 25.72
C LYS A 263 -35.85 64.14 25.30
N LEU A 264 -34.69 63.98 24.67
CA LEU A 264 -33.85 65.09 24.22
C LEU A 264 -34.48 65.89 23.08
N SER A 265 -34.10 67.17 23.00
CA SER A 265 -34.45 68.04 21.87
C SER A 265 -33.73 67.58 20.58
N GLU A 266 -34.24 67.96 19.41
CA GLU A 266 -33.56 67.62 18.14
C GLU A 266 -32.15 68.24 18.02
N GLY A 267 -31.93 69.42 18.62
CA GLY A 267 -30.62 70.07 18.64
C GLY A 267 -29.59 69.31 19.48
N ASP A 268 -29.99 68.80 20.64
CA ASP A 268 -29.08 68.02 21.50
C ASP A 268 -28.78 66.66 20.87
N ARG A 269 -29.78 66.02 20.24
CA ARG A 269 -29.60 64.76 19.51
C ARG A 269 -28.62 64.90 18.36
N THR A 270 -28.77 65.92 17.52
CA THR A 270 -27.86 66.15 16.39
C THR A 270 -26.43 66.43 16.84
N THR A 271 -26.26 67.14 17.96
CA THR A 271 -24.94 67.39 18.55
C THR A 271 -24.28 66.11 19.07
N ILE A 272 -25.03 65.27 19.80
CA ILE A 272 -24.52 63.98 20.29
C ILE A 272 -24.18 63.05 19.14
N GLU A 273 -25.02 62.98 18.10
CA GLU A 273 -24.80 62.13 16.93
C GLU A 273 -23.58 62.57 16.12
N GLY A 274 -23.35 63.89 15.98
CA GLY A 274 -22.12 64.41 15.37
C GLY A 274 -20.86 63.96 16.11
N LYS A 275 -20.82 64.14 17.44
CA LYS A 275 -19.70 63.68 18.29
C LYS A 275 -19.53 62.15 18.24
N ARG A 276 -20.62 61.40 18.14
CA ARG A 276 -20.63 59.93 18.00
C ARG A 276 -19.99 59.50 16.69
N SER A 277 -20.38 60.13 15.58
CA SER A 277 -19.83 59.83 14.25
C SER A 277 -18.32 60.07 14.17
N GLU A 278 -17.78 61.03 14.94
CA GLU A 278 -16.34 61.23 15.03
C GLU A 278 -15.62 60.26 15.99
N LEU A 279 -16.33 59.62 16.92
CA LEU A 279 -15.76 58.66 17.88
C LEU A 279 -15.77 57.24 17.32
N GLU A 280 -16.75 56.91 16.47
CA GLU A 280 -16.95 55.59 15.89
C GLU A 280 -15.72 55.04 15.13
N PRO A 281 -14.98 55.83 14.31
CA PRO A 281 -13.76 55.36 13.66
C PRO A 281 -12.67 54.93 14.66
N GLU A 282 -12.55 55.64 15.79
CA GLU A 282 -11.57 55.34 16.84
C GLU A 282 -11.92 54.05 17.59
N VAL A 283 -13.21 53.82 17.86
CA VAL A 283 -13.69 52.57 18.47
C VAL A 283 -13.45 51.38 17.54
N LEU A 284 -13.69 51.55 16.24
CA LEU A 284 -13.39 50.54 15.23
C LEU A 284 -11.89 50.27 15.12
N ASP A 285 -11.06 51.31 15.18
CA ASP A 285 -9.61 51.17 15.16
C ASP A 285 -9.06 50.44 16.40
N PHE A 286 -9.56 50.81 17.58
CA PHE A 286 -9.27 50.09 18.82
C PHE A 286 -9.63 48.60 18.70
N ALA A 287 -10.84 48.28 18.22
CA ALA A 287 -11.27 46.90 18.05
C ALA A 287 -10.38 46.12 17.08
N ARG A 288 -9.93 46.75 15.98
CA ARG A 288 -8.96 46.16 15.05
C ARG A 288 -7.61 45.89 15.72
N LYS A 289 -7.07 46.87 16.46
CA LYS A 289 -5.79 46.74 17.18
C LYS A 289 -5.82 45.63 18.23
N VAL A 290 -6.88 45.56 19.03
CA VAL A 290 -7.06 44.49 20.04
C VAL A 290 -7.08 43.12 19.39
N ARG A 291 -7.84 42.93 18.30
CA ARG A 291 -7.83 41.67 17.54
C ARG A 291 -6.45 41.34 16.96
N GLY A 292 -5.71 42.36 16.52
CA GLY A 292 -4.32 42.19 16.06
C GLY A 292 -3.41 41.66 17.17
N ILE A 293 -3.49 42.27 18.37
CA ILE A 293 -2.74 41.84 19.55
C ILE A 293 -3.14 40.42 19.96
N ASP A 294 -4.43 40.08 19.97
CA ASP A 294 -4.90 38.73 20.27
C ASP A 294 -4.32 37.69 19.32
N LYS A 295 -4.34 37.99 18.01
CA LYS A 295 -3.76 37.11 16.99
C LYS A 295 -2.25 36.96 17.18
N GLU A 296 -1.52 38.06 17.38
CA GLU A 296 -0.08 38.02 17.59
C GLU A 296 0.30 37.23 18.85
N THR A 297 -0.47 37.40 19.93
CA THR A 297 -0.28 36.64 21.18
C THR A 297 -0.51 35.15 20.94
N ALA A 298 -1.56 34.78 20.21
CA ALA A 298 -1.82 33.38 19.85
C ALA A 298 -0.69 32.80 19.00
N ASP A 299 -0.23 33.52 17.97
CA ASP A 299 0.87 33.10 17.11
C ASP A 299 2.19 32.93 17.91
N GLN A 300 2.44 33.80 18.90
CA GLN A 300 3.61 33.69 19.80
C GLN A 300 3.51 32.46 20.72
N LEU A 301 2.34 32.18 21.27
CA LEU A 301 2.09 31.01 22.10
C LEU A 301 2.23 29.70 21.31
N ASP A 302 1.76 29.66 20.07
CA ASP A 302 1.91 28.49 19.20
C ASP A 302 3.39 28.27 18.83
N LYS A 303 4.13 29.33 18.49
CA LYS A 303 5.59 29.24 18.28
C LYS A 303 6.35 28.76 19.51
N LEU A 304 5.94 29.20 20.71
CA LEU A 304 6.54 28.74 21.96
C LEU A 304 6.31 27.23 22.16
N ARG A 305 5.09 26.75 21.90
CA ARG A 305 4.76 25.31 21.96
C ARG A 305 5.59 24.50 20.96
N ASP A 306 5.68 24.97 19.72
CA ASP A 306 6.46 24.32 18.67
C ASP A 306 7.95 24.26 19.06
N SER A 307 8.52 25.36 19.56
CA SER A 307 9.91 25.42 20.00
C SER A 307 10.21 24.43 21.13
N ILE A 308 9.30 24.26 22.09
CA ILE A 308 9.47 23.30 23.19
C ILE A 308 9.34 21.88 22.67
N ALA A 309 8.37 21.62 21.77
CA ALA A 309 8.22 20.31 21.17
C ALA A 309 9.47 19.90 20.35
N GLU A 310 10.07 20.85 19.61
CA GLU A 310 11.32 20.61 18.88
C GLU A 310 12.48 20.24 19.82
N GLN A 311 12.63 20.92 20.96
CA GLN A 311 13.67 20.60 21.96
C GLN A 311 13.57 19.19 22.55
N ILE A 312 12.37 18.62 22.61
CA ILE A 312 12.14 17.26 23.13
C ILE A 312 12.47 16.21 22.07
N VAL A 313 12.23 16.52 20.79
CA VAL A 313 12.43 15.59 19.67
C VAL A 313 13.90 15.51 19.24
N THR A 314 14.70 16.54 19.53
CA THR A 314 16.11 16.67 19.10
C THR A 314 17.08 16.06 20.10
#